data_AF-A0A7S3CEC9-F1
#
_entry.id   AF-A0A7S3CEC9-F1
#
_cell.length_a   1.000
_cell.length_b   1.000
_cell.length_c   1.000
_cell.angle_alpha   90.00
_cell.angle_beta   90.00
_cell.angle_gamma   90.00
#
_symmetry.space_group_name_H-M   'P 1'
#
loop_
_entity.id
_entity.type
_entity.pdbx_description
1 polymer ?
#
loop_
_entity_poly.entity_id
_entity_poly.type
_entity_poly.pdbx_seq_one_letter_code
_entity_poly.pdbx_strand_id
1 'polypeptide(L)'
;MAPPPPSGGAGPCSRDRELNRLHVLGKILYNKRTEEGLPENDAEEIVRMSHLDAPQLLSWVHENFPDFLGEDAIEECDRISAYLSDAAALMEDGSGFGATPSSLVGVMGYQYGRVTKPTRSLGFHQMRRPQEFDVDKARTMNLIELQYTSARRSRESRTQEPRGTLIAEVLPYSRALACAGARAGDQTRALNIMPRGWHTQESCRGMSKMGFVRV
;
A
#
# COMPACT_ATOMS: atom_id res chain seq x y z
N MET A 1 14.46 -3.28 47.27
CA MET A 1 15.15 -3.19 45.97
C MET A 1 14.07 -3.21 44.91
N ALA A 2 13.72 -2.06 44.34
CA ALA A 2 12.64 -1.96 43.34
C ALA A 2 13.18 -2.35 41.95
N PRO A 3 12.38 -3.03 41.10
CA PRO A 3 12.81 -3.35 39.74
C PRO A 3 12.92 -2.08 38.89
N PRO A 4 13.89 -2.00 37.96
CA PRO A 4 14.02 -0.87 37.06
C PRO A 4 12.82 -0.80 36.08
N PRO A 5 12.43 0.40 35.64
CA PRO A 5 11.33 0.57 34.70
C PRO A 5 11.68 -0.03 33.33
N PRO A 6 10.68 -0.54 32.57
CA PRO A 6 10.90 -1.07 31.24
C PRO A 6 11.28 0.07 30.28
N SER A 7 12.50 0.00 29.74
CA SER A 7 13.01 0.88 28.71
C SER A 7 12.32 0.60 27.36
N GLY A 8 11.17 1.24 27.16
CA GLY A 8 10.40 1.24 25.90
C GLY A 8 11.02 2.12 24.81
N GLY A 9 12.32 1.96 24.52
CA GLY A 9 12.99 2.63 23.42
C GLY A 9 13.28 1.63 22.30
N ALA A 10 12.70 1.85 21.10
CA ALA A 10 13.11 1.14 19.89
C ALA A 10 14.63 1.29 19.74
N GLY A 11 15.35 0.16 19.77
CA GLY A 11 16.81 0.16 19.84
C GLY A 11 17.48 0.79 18.61
N PRO A 12 18.78 1.17 18.71
CA PRO A 12 19.58 1.77 17.63
C PRO A 12 19.46 1.00 16.30
N CYS A 13 19.37 -0.33 16.38
CA CYS A 13 19.26 -1.22 15.22
C CYS A 13 18.02 -0.98 14.32
N SER A 14 16.93 -0.43 14.86
CA SER A 14 15.74 -0.15 14.04
C SER A 14 15.95 1.08 13.16
N ARG A 15 16.64 2.09 13.69
CA ARG A 15 16.90 3.36 13.00
C ARG A 15 17.86 3.15 11.83
N ASP A 16 18.87 2.31 12.02
CA ASP A 16 19.86 2.01 10.98
C ASP A 16 19.24 1.25 9.79
N ARG A 17 18.25 0.38 10.05
CA ARG A 17 17.53 -0.34 8.99
C ARG A 17 16.66 0.59 8.14
N GLU A 18 15.93 1.50 8.77
CA GLU A 18 15.12 2.48 8.05
C GLU A 18 15.99 3.44 7.23
N LEU A 19 17.10 3.90 7.81
CA LEU A 19 18.05 4.75 7.09
C LEU A 19 18.65 4.03 5.88
N ASN A 20 19.06 2.76 6.04
CA ASN A 20 19.63 1.97 4.95
C ASN A 20 18.61 1.73 3.82
N ARG A 21 17.35 1.45 4.16
CA ARG A 21 16.26 1.36 3.18
C ARG A 21 16.11 2.66 2.37
N LEU A 22 16.02 3.80 3.05
CA LEU A 22 15.87 5.09 2.37
C LEU A 22 17.10 5.43 1.50
N HIS A 23 18.29 5.07 1.95
CA HIS A 23 19.51 5.23 1.18
C HIS A 23 19.49 4.40 -0.10
N VAL A 24 19.10 3.13 -0.01
CA VAL A 24 18.96 2.23 -1.15
C VAL A 24 17.88 2.71 -2.11
N LEU A 25 16.71 3.12 -1.60
CA LEU A 25 15.66 3.72 -2.42
C LEU A 25 16.14 4.99 -3.13
N GLY A 26 16.91 5.84 -2.46
CA GLY A 26 17.51 7.01 -3.09
C GLY A 26 18.46 6.64 -4.22
N LYS A 27 19.28 5.58 -4.07
CA LYS A 27 20.14 5.08 -5.15
C LYS A 27 19.33 4.61 -6.36
N ILE A 28 18.24 3.88 -6.13
CA ILE A 28 17.34 3.41 -7.19
C ILE A 28 16.70 4.61 -7.87
N LEU A 29 15.96 5.42 -7.11
CA LEU A 29 15.10 6.50 -7.61
C LEU A 29 15.87 7.68 -8.19
N TYR A 30 17.07 7.98 -7.69
CA TYR A 30 17.91 9.01 -8.29
C TYR A 30 18.59 8.51 -9.57
N ASN A 31 18.76 7.18 -9.72
CA ASN A 31 19.36 6.51 -10.87
C ASN A 31 20.55 7.28 -11.46
N LYS A 32 21.54 7.58 -10.60
CA LYS A 32 22.71 8.36 -11.01
C LYS A 32 23.41 7.63 -12.15
N ARG A 33 23.75 8.37 -13.20
CA ARG A 33 24.45 7.85 -14.38
C ARG A 33 25.87 8.38 -14.45
N THR A 34 26.76 7.58 -15.01
CA THR A 34 28.12 7.98 -15.38
C THR A 34 28.09 8.95 -16.56
N GLU A 35 29.23 9.56 -16.89
CA GLU A 35 29.37 10.45 -18.05
C GLU A 35 29.05 9.74 -19.39
N GLU A 36 29.20 8.41 -19.41
CA GLU A 36 28.88 7.52 -20.53
C GLU A 36 27.38 7.18 -20.62
N GLY A 37 26.56 7.68 -19.67
CA GLY A 37 25.11 7.43 -19.61
C GLY A 37 24.71 6.08 -19.04
N LEU A 38 25.66 5.30 -18.53
CA LEU A 38 25.41 4.01 -17.87
C LEU A 38 24.98 4.23 -16.41
N PRO A 39 24.13 3.36 -15.84
CA PRO A 39 23.81 3.42 -14.42
C PRO A 39 25.08 3.26 -13.58
N GLU A 40 25.29 4.14 -12.60
CA GLU A 40 26.46 4.09 -11.71
C GLU A 40 26.42 2.90 -10.75
N ASN A 41 25.21 2.48 -10.39
CA ASN A 41 24.99 1.40 -9.43
C ASN A 41 24.42 0.18 -10.14
N ASP A 42 24.96 -1.00 -9.83
CA ASP A 42 24.43 -2.26 -10.33
C ASP A 42 23.12 -2.65 -9.64
N ALA A 43 22.13 -3.13 -10.40
CA ALA A 43 20.81 -3.48 -9.87
C ALA A 43 20.89 -4.58 -8.81
N GLU A 44 21.71 -5.61 -9.04
CA GLU A 44 21.86 -6.75 -8.13
C GLU A 44 22.49 -6.31 -6.81
N GLU A 45 23.53 -5.48 -6.89
CA GLU A 45 24.16 -4.90 -5.70
C GLU A 45 23.18 -4.07 -4.88
N ILE A 46 22.41 -3.18 -5.53
CA ILE A 46 21.44 -2.32 -4.85
C ILE A 46 20.36 -3.15 -4.14
N VAL A 47 19.80 -4.15 -4.81
CA VAL A 47 18.79 -5.03 -4.21
C VAL A 47 19.37 -5.78 -3.02
N ARG A 48 20.61 -6.29 -3.12
CA ARG A 48 21.30 -6.98 -2.02
C ARG A 48 21.52 -6.06 -0.81
N MET A 49 21.83 -4.79 -1.04
CA MET A 49 22.00 -3.79 0.02
C MET A 49 20.68 -3.38 0.70
N SER A 50 19.54 -3.53 0.02
CA SER A 50 18.23 -3.11 0.55
C SER A 50 17.84 -3.87 1.82
N HIS A 51 18.29 -5.13 1.95
CA HIS A 51 17.81 -6.09 2.95
C HIS A 51 16.28 -6.20 3.02
N LEU A 52 15.60 -5.85 1.92
CA LEU A 52 14.16 -6.01 1.76
C LEU A 52 13.86 -7.27 0.96
N ASP A 53 12.69 -7.83 1.24
CA ASP A 53 12.01 -8.74 0.35
C ASP A 53 11.52 -7.97 -0.90
N ALA A 54 11.43 -8.69 -2.01
CA ALA A 54 11.03 -8.11 -3.28
C ALA A 54 9.69 -7.36 -3.23
N PRO A 55 8.64 -7.87 -2.55
CA PRO A 55 7.37 -7.15 -2.46
C PRO A 55 7.54 -5.78 -1.79
N GLN A 56 8.18 -5.70 -0.61
CA GLN A 56 8.34 -4.41 0.06
C GLN A 56 9.14 -3.45 -0.80
N LEU A 57 10.28 -3.88 -1.35
CA LEU A 57 11.12 -3.02 -2.18
C LEU A 57 10.34 -2.43 -3.35
N LEU A 58 9.59 -3.27 -4.07
CA LEU A 58 8.82 -2.87 -5.23
C LEU A 58 7.63 -1.98 -4.87
N SER A 59 6.95 -2.22 -3.75
CA SER A 59 5.91 -1.30 -3.25
C SER A 59 6.48 0.09 -2.94
N TRP A 60 7.68 0.17 -2.36
CA TRP A 60 8.37 1.45 -2.10
C TRP A 60 8.76 2.17 -3.39
N VAL A 61 9.30 1.45 -4.38
CA VAL A 61 9.63 2.03 -5.68
C VAL A 61 8.36 2.51 -6.38
N HIS A 62 7.32 1.67 -6.46
CA HIS A 62 6.05 1.97 -7.11
C HIS A 62 5.36 3.23 -6.54
N GLU A 63 5.34 3.39 -5.22
CA GLU A 63 4.72 4.56 -4.58
C GLU A 63 5.45 5.87 -4.88
N ASN A 64 6.79 5.82 -5.01
CA ASN A 64 7.63 7.02 -5.01
C ASN A 64 8.14 7.40 -6.40
N PHE A 65 8.30 6.47 -7.34
CA PHE A 65 8.91 6.75 -8.63
C PHE A 65 8.26 7.89 -9.43
N PRO A 66 6.92 8.13 -9.39
CA PRO A 66 6.33 9.21 -10.18
C PRO A 66 6.85 10.58 -9.77
N ASP A 67 7.21 10.76 -8.49
CA ASP A 67 7.71 12.04 -7.98
C ASP A 67 9.15 12.33 -8.50
N PHE A 68 9.87 11.30 -8.96
CA PHE A 68 11.22 11.41 -9.51
C PHE A 68 11.25 11.51 -11.05
N LEU A 69 10.09 11.47 -11.70
CA LEU A 69 9.99 11.68 -13.14
C LEU A 69 9.95 13.17 -13.48
N GLY A 70 10.42 13.51 -14.69
CA GLY A 70 10.27 14.85 -15.26
C GLY A 70 8.81 15.16 -15.60
N GLU A 71 8.47 16.45 -15.80
CA GLU A 71 7.08 16.86 -16.13
C GLU A 71 6.59 16.26 -17.46
N ASP A 72 7.50 15.93 -18.38
CA ASP A 72 7.20 15.35 -19.70
C ASP A 72 7.60 13.86 -19.83
N ALA A 73 7.83 13.17 -18.71
CA ALA A 73 8.38 11.80 -18.70
C ALA A 73 7.29 10.70 -18.72
N ILE A 74 6.25 10.88 -19.56
CA ILE A 74 5.12 9.94 -19.66
C ILE A 74 5.56 8.59 -20.24
N GLU A 75 6.43 8.60 -21.25
CA GLU A 75 6.93 7.37 -21.89
C GLU A 75 7.83 6.56 -20.94
N GLU A 76 8.58 7.23 -20.08
CA GLU A 76 9.34 6.61 -19.01
C GLU A 76 8.42 6.02 -17.95
N CYS A 77 7.37 6.74 -17.57
CA CYS A 77 6.37 6.27 -16.62
C CYS A 77 5.70 4.97 -17.10
N ASP A 78 5.27 4.92 -18.36
CA ASP A 78 4.65 3.74 -18.97
C ASP A 78 5.61 2.53 -18.97
N ARG A 79 6.85 2.74 -19.43
CA ARG A 79 7.88 1.69 -19.41
C ARG A 79 8.15 1.16 -18.01
N ILE A 80 8.38 2.05 -17.04
CA ILE A 80 8.63 1.67 -15.65
C ILE A 80 7.42 0.89 -15.10
N SER A 81 6.20 1.34 -15.38
CA SER A 81 4.98 0.66 -14.96
C SER A 81 4.84 -0.74 -15.56
N ALA A 82 5.22 -0.92 -16.84
CA ALA A 82 5.25 -2.23 -17.47
C ALA A 82 6.26 -3.17 -16.78
N TYR A 83 7.48 -2.70 -16.49
CA TYR A 83 8.46 -3.50 -15.75
C TYR A 83 8.02 -3.84 -14.32
N LEU A 84 7.34 -2.92 -13.62
CA LEU A 84 6.78 -3.19 -12.30
C LEU A 84 5.65 -4.21 -12.36
N SER A 85 4.82 -4.18 -13.41
CA SER A 85 3.79 -5.18 -13.67
C SER A 85 4.41 -6.55 -13.95
N ASP A 86 5.44 -6.63 -14.79
CA ASP A 86 6.18 -7.87 -15.05
C ASP A 86 6.84 -8.41 -13.78
N ALA A 87 7.45 -7.52 -12.99
CA ALA A 87 8.03 -7.87 -11.70
C ALA A 87 6.99 -8.45 -10.73
N ALA A 88 5.78 -7.89 -10.70
CA ALA A 88 4.66 -8.39 -9.90
C ALA A 88 4.18 -9.77 -10.40
N ALA A 89 4.13 -10.00 -11.70
CA ALA A 89 3.81 -11.31 -12.28
C ALA A 89 4.86 -12.38 -11.93
N LEU A 90 6.12 -11.98 -11.78
CA LEU A 90 7.24 -12.86 -11.38
C LEU A 90 7.30 -13.13 -9.87
N MET A 91 6.37 -12.61 -9.06
CA MET A 91 6.35 -12.82 -7.61
C MET A 91 5.82 -14.20 -7.16
N GLU A 92 5.88 -15.24 -8.00
CA GLU A 92 5.37 -16.57 -7.64
C GLU A 92 6.11 -17.18 -6.44
N ASP A 93 5.36 -17.42 -5.34
CA ASP A 93 5.58 -18.26 -4.13
C ASP A 93 6.94 -18.22 -3.38
N GLY A 94 7.93 -17.47 -3.85
CA GLY A 94 9.25 -17.39 -3.25
C GLY A 94 9.47 -16.13 -2.42
N SER A 95 9.19 -16.18 -1.12
CA SER A 95 9.63 -15.15 -0.17
C SER A 95 11.15 -15.24 0.04
N GLY A 96 11.93 -14.75 -0.92
CA GLY A 96 13.39 -14.67 -0.85
C GLY A 96 13.86 -13.28 -0.44
N PHE A 97 14.79 -13.20 0.52
CA PHE A 97 15.59 -11.98 0.73
C PHE A 97 16.68 -11.91 -0.34
N GLY A 98 16.91 -10.72 -0.90
CA GLY A 98 17.98 -10.48 -1.89
C GLY A 98 17.49 -10.40 -3.33
N ALA A 99 18.43 -10.54 -4.27
CA ALA A 99 18.20 -10.39 -5.71
C ALA A 99 17.37 -11.54 -6.28
N THR A 100 16.05 -11.41 -6.19
CA THR A 100 15.09 -12.27 -6.87
C THR A 100 14.79 -11.74 -8.27
N PRO A 101 14.34 -12.60 -9.21
CA PRO A 101 13.96 -12.15 -10.55
C PRO A 101 12.97 -10.97 -10.54
N SER A 102 11.97 -11.01 -9.65
CA SER A 102 10.99 -9.93 -9.50
C SER A 102 11.66 -8.62 -9.08
N SER A 103 12.45 -8.62 -8.00
CA SER A 103 13.15 -7.42 -7.53
C SER A 103 14.11 -6.83 -8.57
N LEU A 104 14.84 -7.68 -9.31
CA LEU A 104 15.76 -7.25 -10.36
C LEU A 104 15.01 -6.61 -11.52
N VAL A 105 13.96 -7.26 -12.03
CA VAL A 105 13.16 -6.74 -13.14
C VAL A 105 12.57 -5.37 -12.81
N GLY A 106 12.03 -5.20 -11.60
CA GLY A 106 11.47 -3.90 -11.19
C GLY A 106 12.53 -2.80 -11.04
N VAL A 107 13.68 -3.10 -10.43
CA VAL A 107 14.78 -2.12 -10.31
C VAL A 107 15.39 -1.78 -11.67
N MET A 108 15.56 -2.79 -12.54
CA MET A 108 16.05 -2.60 -13.90
C MET A 108 15.11 -1.74 -14.73
N GLY A 109 13.79 -1.90 -14.59
CA GLY A 109 12.82 -1.03 -15.27
C GLY A 109 13.09 0.46 -15.02
N TYR A 110 13.38 0.80 -13.76
CA TYR A 110 13.76 2.16 -13.39
C TYR A 110 15.15 2.56 -13.91
N GLN A 111 16.13 1.65 -13.83
CA GLN A 111 17.48 1.91 -14.33
C GLN A 111 17.54 2.11 -15.84
N TYR A 112 16.76 1.37 -16.63
CA TYR A 112 16.77 1.44 -18.09
C TYR A 112 15.77 2.44 -18.66
N GLY A 113 14.80 2.88 -17.87
CA GLY A 113 13.80 3.88 -18.26
C GLY A 113 14.35 5.29 -18.54
N ARG A 114 15.67 5.49 -18.73
CA ARG A 114 16.33 6.78 -19.08
C ARG A 114 15.68 8.03 -18.45
N VAL A 115 15.32 7.92 -17.17
CA VAL A 115 14.65 8.99 -16.43
C VAL A 115 15.47 10.27 -16.56
N THR A 116 14.91 11.28 -17.24
CA THR A 116 15.47 12.63 -17.26
C THR A 116 15.60 13.11 -15.82
N LYS A 117 16.71 13.78 -15.49
CA LYS A 117 17.02 14.20 -14.12
C LYS A 117 15.76 14.73 -13.42
N PRO A 118 15.47 14.26 -12.18
CA PRO A 118 14.25 14.63 -11.50
C PRO A 118 14.14 16.16 -11.42
N THR A 119 12.95 16.69 -11.73
CA THR A 119 12.67 18.15 -11.74
C THR A 119 12.94 18.78 -10.37
N ARG A 120 12.88 17.98 -9.30
CA ARG A 120 13.22 18.39 -7.94
C ARG A 120 14.13 17.36 -7.29
N SER A 121 15.16 17.83 -6.59
CA SER A 121 15.88 16.99 -5.62
C SER A 121 14.94 16.72 -4.44
N LEU A 122 14.12 15.68 -4.54
CA LEU A 122 13.29 15.25 -3.42
C LEU A 122 14.22 14.84 -2.28
N GLY A 123 14.11 15.57 -1.16
CA GLY A 123 14.81 15.18 0.05
C GLY A 123 14.25 13.85 0.55
N PHE A 124 15.11 13.00 1.11
CA PHE A 124 14.74 11.68 1.66
C PHE A 124 13.55 11.71 2.63
N HIS A 125 13.29 12.86 3.27
CA HIS A 125 12.17 13.09 4.18
C HIS A 125 10.80 13.21 3.48
N GLN A 126 10.74 13.29 2.16
CA GLN A 126 9.52 13.39 1.37
C GLN A 126 9.07 12.05 0.78
N MET A 127 9.85 10.97 0.96
CA MET A 127 9.43 9.64 0.50
C MET A 127 8.16 9.19 1.23
N ARG A 128 7.16 8.80 0.43
CA ARG A 128 5.88 8.30 0.90
C ARG A 128 6.01 6.83 1.27
N ARG A 129 5.40 6.47 2.39
CA ARG A 129 5.23 5.06 2.77
C ARG A 129 4.23 4.41 1.81
N PRO A 130 4.48 3.20 1.31
CA PRO A 130 3.54 2.48 0.46
C PRO A 130 2.19 2.35 1.15
N GLN A 131 1.14 2.84 0.51
CA GLN A 131 -0.23 2.72 1.03
C GLN A 131 -0.82 1.32 0.85
N GLU A 132 -0.19 0.48 0.03
CA GLU A 132 -0.63 -0.88 -0.25
C GLU A 132 -0.97 -1.68 1.03
N PHE A 133 -0.18 -1.53 2.09
CA PHE A 133 -0.44 -2.19 3.38
C PHE A 133 -1.76 -1.74 4.04
N ASP A 134 -2.11 -0.46 3.92
CA ASP A 134 -3.38 0.07 4.44
C ASP A 134 -4.55 -0.30 3.53
N VAL A 135 -4.31 -0.29 2.21
CA VAL A 135 -5.29 -0.67 1.18
C VAL A 135 -5.65 -2.15 1.28
N ASP A 136 -4.70 -3.05 1.47
CA ASP A 136 -4.96 -4.49 1.58
C ASP A 136 -5.76 -4.83 2.83
N LYS A 137 -5.43 -4.17 3.94
CA LYS A 137 -6.22 -4.29 5.17
C LYS A 137 -7.64 -3.79 4.93
N ALA A 138 -7.81 -2.61 4.34
CA ALA A 138 -9.14 -2.06 4.03
C ALA A 138 -9.91 -2.96 3.05
N ARG A 139 -9.24 -3.49 2.01
CA ARG A 139 -9.80 -4.42 1.03
C ARG A 139 -10.28 -5.71 1.70
N THR A 140 -9.47 -6.29 2.57
CA THR A 140 -9.82 -7.50 3.32
C THR A 140 -11.05 -7.25 4.20
N MET A 141 -11.09 -6.13 4.91
CA MET A 141 -12.25 -5.76 5.74
C MET A 141 -13.52 -5.55 4.89
N ASN A 142 -13.39 -4.86 3.74
CA ASN A 142 -14.50 -4.66 2.81
C ASN A 142 -15.02 -5.99 2.24
N LEU A 143 -14.12 -6.93 1.91
CA LEU A 143 -14.50 -8.26 1.43
C LEU A 143 -15.25 -9.07 2.50
N ILE A 144 -14.81 -9.00 3.76
CA ILE A 144 -15.50 -9.63 4.89
C ILE A 144 -16.91 -9.04 5.07
N GLU A 145 -17.04 -7.71 5.02
CA GLU A 145 -18.35 -7.04 5.12
C GLU A 145 -19.28 -7.45 3.97
N LEU A 146 -18.77 -7.51 2.75
CA LEU A 146 -19.51 -7.98 1.58
C LEU A 146 -19.97 -9.43 1.71
N GLN A 147 -19.09 -10.32 2.16
CA GLN A 147 -19.44 -11.72 2.38
C GLN A 147 -20.50 -11.86 3.48
N TYR A 148 -20.39 -11.10 4.55
CA TYR A 148 -21.37 -11.12 5.64
C TYR A 148 -22.75 -10.62 5.19
N THR A 149 -22.79 -9.45 4.54
CA THR A 149 -24.04 -8.83 4.06
C THR A 149 -24.73 -9.66 2.99
N SER A 150 -23.96 -10.21 2.04
CA SER A 150 -24.48 -11.15 1.03
C SER A 150 -25.04 -12.42 1.67
N ALA A 151 -24.29 -13.09 2.56
CA ALA A 151 -24.74 -14.32 3.20
C ALA A 151 -26.03 -14.13 4.02
N ARG A 152 -26.17 -12.98 4.67
CA ARG A 152 -27.36 -12.65 5.43
C ARG A 152 -28.56 -12.37 4.53
N ARG A 153 -28.40 -11.57 3.48
CA ARG A 153 -29.50 -11.29 2.54
C ARG A 153 -29.93 -12.52 1.76
N SER A 154 -29.00 -13.40 1.38
CA SER A 154 -29.37 -14.69 0.77
C SER A 154 -30.28 -15.52 1.70
N ARG A 155 -30.11 -15.41 3.03
CA ARG A 155 -30.99 -16.07 4.02
C ARG A 155 -32.33 -15.35 4.18
N GLU A 156 -32.35 -14.03 4.13
CA GLU A 156 -33.55 -13.21 4.39
C GLU A 156 -34.45 -13.03 3.17
N SER A 157 -33.88 -12.94 1.97
CA SER A 157 -34.58 -12.43 0.77
C SER A 157 -34.79 -13.47 -0.34
N ARG A 158 -34.22 -14.68 -0.25
CA ARG A 158 -34.26 -15.72 -1.31
C ARG A 158 -33.86 -15.20 -2.71
N THR A 159 -33.17 -14.06 -2.79
CA THR A 159 -32.70 -13.46 -4.04
C THR A 159 -31.20 -13.73 -4.19
N GLN A 160 -30.79 -14.31 -5.32
CA GLN A 160 -29.38 -14.39 -5.71
C GLN A 160 -28.99 -13.09 -6.43
N GLU A 161 -28.87 -12.01 -5.66
CA GLU A 161 -28.34 -10.75 -6.18
C GLU A 161 -26.84 -10.92 -6.48
N PRO A 162 -26.36 -10.50 -7.67
CA PRO A 162 -24.94 -10.56 -7.98
C PRO A 162 -24.15 -9.64 -7.05
N ARG A 163 -22.89 -10.00 -6.77
CA ARG A 163 -21.99 -9.24 -5.86
C ARG A 163 -21.90 -7.75 -6.23
N GLY A 164 -22.00 -7.40 -7.51
CA GLY A 164 -21.99 -6.01 -7.99
C GLY A 164 -23.15 -5.16 -7.47
N THR A 165 -24.38 -5.67 -7.47
CA THR A 165 -25.56 -4.94 -6.98
C THR A 165 -25.49 -4.69 -5.48
N LEU A 166 -25.00 -5.69 -4.72
CA LEU A 166 -24.78 -5.55 -3.28
C LEU A 166 -23.76 -4.45 -2.96
N ILE A 167 -22.70 -4.32 -3.76
CA ILE A 167 -21.66 -3.29 -3.60
C ILE A 167 -22.21 -1.90 -3.94
N ALA A 168 -22.85 -1.75 -5.10
CA ALA A 168 -23.21 -0.44 -5.65
C ALA A 168 -24.46 0.18 -5.00
N GLU A 169 -25.44 -0.64 -4.62
CA GLU A 169 -26.77 -0.13 -4.23
C GLU A 169 -27.05 -0.34 -2.74
N VAL A 170 -26.70 -1.51 -2.22
CA VAL A 170 -27.14 -1.95 -0.89
C VAL A 170 -26.20 -1.49 0.20
N LEU A 171 -24.89 -1.69 0.03
CA LEU A 171 -23.90 -1.33 1.06
C LEU A 171 -23.92 0.15 1.44
N PRO A 172 -23.96 1.12 0.50
CA PRO A 172 -24.03 2.53 0.86
C PRO A 172 -25.27 2.84 1.70
N TYR A 173 -26.41 2.25 1.35
CA TYR A 173 -27.68 2.45 2.05
C TYR A 173 -27.68 1.80 3.44
N SER A 174 -27.18 0.57 3.58
CA SER A 174 -27.02 -0.11 4.86
C SER A 174 -26.11 0.65 5.81
N ARG A 175 -25.00 1.21 5.31
CA ARG A 175 -24.10 2.07 6.09
C ARG A 175 -24.77 3.36 6.53
N ALA A 176 -25.50 4.02 5.63
CA ALA A 176 -26.25 5.24 5.96
C ALA A 176 -27.31 5.01 7.04
N LEU A 177 -28.06 3.90 6.96
CA LEU A 177 -29.04 3.52 7.99
C LEU A 177 -28.40 3.20 9.34
N ALA A 178 -27.27 2.48 9.35
CA ALA A 178 -26.53 2.19 10.58
C ALA A 178 -26.02 3.48 11.26
N CYS A 179 -25.50 4.43 10.48
CA CYS A 179 -25.08 5.74 10.98
C CYS A 179 -26.26 6.57 11.52
N ALA A 180 -27.42 6.54 10.86
CA ALA A 180 -28.61 7.25 11.32
C ALA A 180 -29.15 6.67 12.64
N GLY A 181 -29.20 5.33 12.77
CA GLY A 181 -29.62 4.66 14.01
C GLY A 181 -28.68 4.95 15.19
N ALA A 182 -27.37 4.98 14.95
CA ALA A 182 -26.39 5.32 15.98
C ALA A 182 -26.52 6.77 16.49
N ARG A 183 -26.91 7.72 15.63
CA ARG A 183 -27.17 9.12 16.01
C ARG A 183 -28.48 9.30 16.78
N ALA A 184 -29.45 8.44 16.51
CA ALA A 184 -30.76 8.45 17.18
C ALA A 184 -30.76 7.77 18.56
N GLY A 185 -29.62 7.28 19.06
CA GLY A 185 -29.52 6.59 20.35
C GLY A 185 -30.06 5.15 20.34
N ASP A 186 -30.52 4.66 19.20
CA ASP A 186 -31.08 3.31 19.05
C ASP A 186 -29.97 2.31 18.67
N GLN A 187 -29.15 1.94 19.66
CA GLN A 187 -28.03 1.00 19.47
C GLN A 187 -28.48 -0.37 18.94
N THR A 188 -29.72 -0.77 19.25
CA THR A 188 -30.33 -2.04 18.84
C THR A 188 -30.37 -2.24 17.32
N ARG A 189 -30.58 -1.16 16.55
CA ARG A 189 -30.59 -1.21 15.08
C ARG A 189 -29.19 -1.23 14.47
N ALA A 190 -28.23 -0.49 15.05
CA ALA A 190 -26.84 -0.49 14.57
C ALA A 190 -26.14 -1.83 14.86
N LEU A 191 -26.40 -2.43 16.02
CA LEU A 191 -25.88 -3.74 16.44
C LEU A 191 -26.37 -4.88 15.54
N ASN A 192 -27.59 -4.76 15.03
CA ASN A 192 -28.20 -5.76 14.16
C ASN A 192 -27.82 -5.62 12.69
N ILE A 193 -27.07 -4.62 12.25
CA ILE A 193 -26.69 -4.43 10.82
C ILE A 193 -25.20 -4.74 10.59
N MET A 194 -24.35 -4.53 11.59
CA MET A 194 -22.88 -4.66 11.49
C MET A 194 -22.35 -5.93 12.20
N PRO A 195 -21.23 -6.52 11.73
CA PRO A 195 -20.54 -7.58 12.47
C PRO A 195 -20.09 -7.11 13.86
N ARG A 196 -20.04 -8.02 14.84
CA ARG A 196 -19.77 -7.69 16.26
C ARG A 196 -18.48 -6.91 16.55
N GLY A 197 -17.50 -6.97 15.65
CA GLY A 197 -16.23 -6.23 15.76
C GLY A 197 -16.28 -4.75 15.35
N TRP A 198 -17.42 -4.25 14.86
CA TRP A 198 -17.57 -2.90 14.29
C TRP A 198 -18.40 -1.97 15.19
N HIS A 199 -18.66 -2.38 16.43
CA HIS A 199 -19.55 -1.69 17.35
C HIS A 199 -18.90 -0.58 18.17
N THR A 200 -17.60 -0.32 18.00
CA THR A 200 -16.93 0.78 18.68
C THR A 200 -17.18 2.10 17.95
N GLN A 201 -17.45 3.17 18.70
CA GLN A 201 -17.65 4.53 18.18
C GLN A 201 -16.45 5.03 17.34
N GLU A 202 -15.27 4.47 17.58
CA GLU A 202 -14.05 4.68 16.80
C GLU A 202 -14.09 4.02 15.41
N SER A 203 -14.76 2.87 15.26
CA SER A 203 -14.95 2.21 13.97
C SER A 203 -15.83 3.05 13.04
N CYS A 204 -16.93 3.60 13.56
CA CYS A 204 -17.80 4.55 12.84
C CYS A 204 -17.08 5.88 12.50
N ARG A 205 -16.19 6.38 13.37
CA ARG A 205 -15.36 7.56 13.09
C ARG A 205 -14.23 7.25 12.10
N GLY A 206 -13.68 6.04 12.11
CA GLY A 206 -12.68 5.57 11.15
C GLY A 206 -13.24 5.49 9.72
N MET A 207 -14.49 5.04 9.55
CA MET A 207 -15.18 5.05 8.26
C MET A 207 -15.41 6.46 7.70
N SER A 208 -15.62 7.45 8.59
CA SER A 208 -15.76 8.86 8.18
C SER A 208 -14.41 9.55 7.90
N LYS A 209 -13.29 8.98 8.37
CA LYS A 209 -11.92 9.47 8.14
C LYS A 209 -11.20 8.78 6.98
N MET A 210 -11.57 7.56 6.59
CA MET A 210 -11.07 6.85 5.41
C MET A 210 -11.70 7.37 4.10
N GLY A 211 -11.66 8.70 3.92
CA GLY A 211 -12.09 9.47 2.76
C GLY A 211 -12.75 8.71 1.62
N PHE A 212 -14.08 8.65 1.62
CA PHE A 212 -14.79 8.61 0.35
C PHE A 212 -14.87 10.04 -0.17
N VAL A 213 -14.18 10.26 -1.29
CA VAL A 213 -14.35 11.39 -2.19
C VAL A 213 -15.85 11.64 -2.37
N ARG A 214 -16.30 12.86 -2.03
CA ARG A 214 -17.58 13.37 -2.53
C ARG A 214 -17.49 13.33 -4.06
N VAL A 215 -18.30 12.49 -4.68
CA VAL A 215 -18.70 12.71 -6.08
C VAL A 215 -19.52 13.99 -6.14
#